data_AF-A0A1R1CDU4-F1
#
_entry.id   AF-A0A1R1CDU4-F1
#
_cell.length_a   1.000
_cell.length_b   1.000
_cell.length_c   1.000
_cell.angle_alpha   90.00
_cell.angle_beta   90.00
_cell.angle_gamma   90.00
#
_symmetry.space_group_name_H-M   'P 1'
#
loop_
_entity.id
_entity.type
_entity.pdbx_description
1 polymer ?
#
loop_
_entity_poly.entity_id
_entity_poly.type
_entity_poly.pdbx_seq_one_letter_code
_entity_poly.pdbx_strand_id
1 'polypeptide(L)'
;MTLFYYIATDKELPTGSFGKKKTIMKLKDALKLYPPNENSPTSIFDLSHLYEQNTEVYETEEDAAGLYVSGPLTHQDTSKHFRNPFVYQVDHDGGSFQISDRIKEISPQAFLLGKKCLTELFTYLDHHLVSGEHAELYACWAHGMERFEEPRNRKLDLVLNLNTFELGEEFEWQDRQYIVVNK
;
A
#
# COMPACT_ATOMS: atom_id res chain seq x y z
N MET A 1 -0.14 18.25 3.24
CA MET A 1 -1.38 17.49 3.02
C MET A 1 -0.96 16.13 2.52
N THR A 2 -1.54 15.06 3.06
CA THR A 2 -1.19 13.68 2.70
C THR A 2 -2.46 12.96 2.26
N LEU A 3 -2.39 12.21 1.18
CA LEU A 3 -3.51 11.43 0.66
C LEU A 3 -3.50 10.09 1.39
N PHE A 4 -4.61 9.76 2.02
CA PHE A 4 -4.79 8.50 2.73
C PHE A 4 -5.75 7.61 1.98
N TYR A 5 -5.50 6.30 2.02
CA TYR A 5 -6.33 5.29 1.41
C TYR A 5 -6.88 4.35 2.47
N TYR A 6 -8.11 3.91 2.28
CA TYR A 6 -8.85 3.13 3.25
C TYR A 6 -9.59 1.99 2.59
N ILE A 7 -9.68 0.87 3.31
CA ILE A 7 -10.48 -0.30 2.95
C ILE A 7 -11.47 -0.56 4.07
N ALA A 8 -12.74 -0.74 3.75
CA ALA A 8 -13.75 -1.15 4.71
C ALA A 8 -14.44 -2.46 4.30
N THR A 9 -14.51 -3.39 5.26
CA THR A 9 -15.11 -4.72 5.10
C THR A 9 -16.10 -5.06 6.21
N ASP A 10 -16.97 -6.02 5.93
CA ASP A 10 -17.95 -6.56 6.87
C ASP A 10 -17.32 -7.44 7.97
N LYS A 11 -16.13 -7.97 7.70
CA LYS A 11 -15.31 -8.77 8.62
C LYS A 11 -13.91 -8.19 8.79
N GLU A 12 -13.19 -8.72 9.79
CA GLU A 12 -11.81 -8.34 10.02
C GLU A 12 -10.88 -8.81 8.90
N LEU A 13 -9.95 -7.93 8.53
CA LEU A 13 -8.88 -8.20 7.57
C LEU A 13 -7.51 -8.34 8.27
N PRO A 14 -6.62 -9.20 7.75
CA PRO A 14 -5.25 -9.31 8.26
C PRO A 14 -4.46 -8.02 8.09
N THR A 15 -3.76 -7.58 9.13
CA THR A 15 -2.91 -6.38 9.11
C THR A 15 -1.43 -6.72 8.97
N GLY A 16 -0.62 -5.75 8.56
CA GLY A 16 0.82 -5.90 8.35
C GLY A 16 1.26 -5.63 6.91
N SER A 17 2.45 -6.14 6.55
CA SER A 17 3.04 -5.97 5.22
C SER A 17 2.70 -7.14 4.29
N PHE A 18 2.31 -6.83 3.06
CA PHE A 18 1.96 -7.80 2.01
C PHE A 18 2.72 -7.50 0.71
N GLY A 19 2.97 -8.53 -0.11
CA GLY A 19 3.63 -8.39 -1.42
C GLY A 19 5.16 -8.21 -1.38
N LYS A 20 5.76 -8.13 -0.18
CA LYS A 20 7.20 -7.95 -0.01
C LYS A 20 7.96 -9.28 -0.03
N LYS A 21 9.13 -9.29 -0.68
CA LYS A 21 10.03 -10.43 -0.74
C LYS A 21 11.34 -10.10 -0.04
N LYS A 22 11.46 -10.53 1.22
CA LYS A 22 12.65 -10.28 2.04
C LYS A 22 13.53 -11.51 2.14
N THR A 23 14.83 -11.28 2.16
CA THR A 23 15.84 -12.25 2.57
C THR A 23 16.35 -11.87 3.95
N ILE A 24 16.32 -12.83 4.89
CA ILE A 24 16.86 -12.63 6.23
C ILE A 24 18.31 -13.10 6.24
N MET A 25 19.22 -12.18 6.57
CA MET A 25 20.64 -12.50 6.75
C MET A 25 21.24 -11.66 7.87
N LYS A 26 22.45 -12.01 8.33
CA LYS A 26 23.14 -11.23 9.35
C LYS A 26 23.56 -9.88 8.78
N LEU A 27 23.49 -8.82 9.59
CA LEU A 27 23.89 -7.48 9.18
C LEU A 27 25.31 -7.44 8.61
N LYS A 28 26.26 -8.19 9.19
CA LYS A 28 27.63 -8.28 8.67
C LYS A 28 27.71 -8.81 7.24
N ASP A 29 26.81 -9.72 6.86
CA ASP A 29 26.81 -10.34 5.54
C ASP A 29 26.08 -9.43 4.55
N ALA A 30 25.02 -8.76 4.99
CA ALA A 30 24.35 -7.71 4.22
C ALA A 30 25.31 -6.56 3.87
N LEU A 31 26.09 -6.05 4.84
CA LEU A 31 27.07 -4.98 4.62
C LEU A 31 28.24 -5.39 3.71
N LYS A 32 28.55 -6.70 3.60
CA LYS A 32 29.54 -7.19 2.64
C LYS A 32 29.00 -7.21 1.20
N LEU A 33 27.73 -7.58 1.05
CA LEU A 33 27.07 -7.62 -0.27
C LEU A 33 26.73 -6.22 -0.77
N TYR A 34 26.29 -5.36 0.14
CA TYR A 34 25.84 -3.99 -0.12
C TYR A 34 26.57 -3.03 0.82
N PRO A 35 27.84 -2.70 0.54
CA PRO A 35 28.60 -1.78 1.37
C PRO A 35 27.95 -0.39 1.37
N PRO A 36 27.84 0.27 2.54
CA PRO A 36 27.24 1.58 2.64
C PRO A 36 28.05 2.59 1.82
N ASN A 37 27.36 3.51 1.15
CA ASN A 37 27.99 4.61 0.43
C ASN A 37 28.79 5.47 1.43
N GLU A 38 29.98 5.96 1.03
CA GLU A 38 30.88 6.76 1.87
C GLU A 38 30.20 8.01 2.44
N ASN A 39 29.19 8.54 1.73
CA ASN A 39 28.39 9.69 2.15
C ASN A 39 27.16 9.35 3.01
N SER A 40 26.95 8.08 3.38
CA SER A 40 25.82 7.70 4.22
C SER A 40 26.12 7.97 5.70
N PRO A 41 25.15 8.42 6.50
CA PRO A 41 25.35 8.63 7.94
C PRO A 41 25.71 7.35 8.71
N THR A 42 25.50 6.17 8.11
CA THR A 42 25.90 4.87 8.70
C THR A 42 27.41 4.64 8.72
N SER A 43 28.20 5.40 7.95
CA SER A 43 29.67 5.36 8.04
C SER A 43 30.22 5.97 9.34
N ILE A 44 29.40 6.70 10.09
CA ILE A 44 29.77 7.46 11.28
C ILE A 44 29.45 6.69 12.58
N PHE A 45 28.51 5.73 12.53
CA PHE A 45 28.06 4.98 13.71
C PHE A 45 28.70 3.59 13.79
N ASP A 46 29.27 3.27 14.95
CA ASP A 46 29.77 1.93 15.24
C ASP A 46 28.60 0.96 15.49
N LEU A 47 28.21 0.23 14.44
CA LEU A 47 27.14 -0.77 14.46
C LEU A 47 27.67 -2.19 14.72
N SER A 48 28.91 -2.36 15.18
CA SER A 48 29.54 -3.67 15.39
C SER A 48 28.71 -4.58 16.31
N HIS A 49 28.02 -3.99 17.29
CA HIS A 49 27.15 -4.72 18.22
C HIS A 49 25.90 -5.32 17.56
N LEU A 50 25.52 -4.88 16.36
CA LEU A 50 24.39 -5.38 15.58
C LEU A 50 24.79 -6.40 14.51
N TYR A 51 26.09 -6.67 14.31
CA TYR A 51 26.59 -7.47 13.18
C TYR A 51 26.08 -8.91 13.14
N GLU A 52 25.81 -9.50 14.30
CA GLU A 52 25.23 -10.84 14.42
C GLU A 52 23.70 -10.83 14.41
N GLN A 53 23.06 -9.65 14.43
CA GLN A 53 21.61 -9.56 14.35
C GLN A 53 21.13 -9.81 12.92
N ASN A 54 19.98 -10.47 12.83
CA ASN A 54 19.29 -10.69 11.56
C ASN A 54 18.68 -9.36 11.09
N THR A 55 18.91 -9.04 9.83
CA THR A 55 18.30 -7.90 9.15
C THR A 55 17.53 -8.37 7.93
N GLU A 56 16.50 -7.61 7.56
CA GLU A 56 15.77 -7.80 6.31
C GLU A 56 16.53 -7.12 5.19
N VAL A 57 16.81 -7.86 4.12
CA VAL A 57 17.45 -7.36 2.91
C VAL A 57 16.52 -7.62 1.73
N TYR A 58 16.36 -6.60 0.90
CA TYR A 58 15.59 -6.65 -0.33
C TYR A 58 16.58 -6.56 -1.50
N GLU A 59 16.49 -7.50 -2.44
CA GLU A 59 17.42 -7.56 -3.58
C GLU A 59 17.13 -6.45 -4.58
N THR A 60 15.85 -6.10 -4.75
CA THR A 60 15.38 -5.06 -5.65
C THR A 60 14.39 -4.12 -4.96
N GLU A 61 14.17 -2.92 -5.51
CA GLU A 61 13.10 -2.04 -5.04
C GLU A 61 11.72 -2.67 -5.23
N GLU A 62 11.54 -3.46 -6.28
CA GLU A 62 10.32 -4.23 -6.48
C GLU A 62 10.09 -5.17 -5.30
N ASP A 63 11.10 -5.91 -4.84
CA ASP A 63 10.99 -6.81 -3.69
C ASP A 63 10.62 -6.08 -2.38
N ALA A 64 11.08 -4.83 -2.22
CA ALA A 64 10.74 -3.98 -1.10
C ALA A 64 9.32 -3.40 -1.21
N ALA A 65 8.79 -3.28 -2.42
CA ALA A 65 7.50 -2.70 -2.68
C ALA A 65 6.34 -3.67 -2.42
N GLY A 66 5.21 -3.11 -1.99
CA GLY A 66 4.01 -3.87 -1.66
C GLY A 66 2.98 -3.00 -0.95
N LEU A 67 2.30 -3.59 0.04
CA LEU A 67 1.26 -2.93 0.81
C LEU A 67 1.57 -2.99 2.29
N TYR A 68 1.08 -1.98 3.00
CA TYR A 68 0.95 -2.03 4.45
C TYR A 68 -0.49 -1.74 4.84
N VAL A 69 -1.11 -2.66 5.58
CA VAL A 69 -2.49 -2.51 6.08
C VAL A 69 -2.44 -2.31 7.59
N SER A 70 -3.04 -1.22 8.07
CA SER A 70 -3.10 -0.88 9.49
C SER A 70 -4.53 -0.58 9.95
N GLY A 71 -4.81 -0.87 11.23
CA GLY A 71 -6.14 -0.72 11.81
C GLY A 71 -6.59 -1.99 12.55
N PRO A 72 -7.91 -2.20 12.72
CA PRO A 72 -8.99 -1.30 12.28
C PRO A 72 -8.96 0.05 13.00
N LEU A 73 -9.53 1.09 12.38
CA LEU A 73 -9.65 2.43 12.97
C LEU A 73 -10.72 2.42 14.07
N THR A 74 -10.33 2.80 15.29
CA THR A 74 -11.22 2.79 16.47
C THR A 74 -11.59 4.18 16.99
N HIS A 75 -10.86 5.22 16.57
CA HIS A 75 -10.96 6.56 17.16
C HIS A 75 -11.49 7.64 16.19
N GLN A 76 -11.99 7.24 15.02
CA GLN A 76 -12.50 8.16 14.00
C GLN A 76 -13.92 7.76 13.58
N ASP A 77 -14.79 8.75 13.39
CA ASP A 77 -16.14 8.51 12.87
C ASP A 77 -16.08 8.30 11.35
N THR A 78 -16.11 7.03 10.94
CA THR A 78 -16.05 6.58 9.55
C THR A 78 -17.45 6.32 8.96
N SER A 79 -18.50 6.37 9.78
CA SER A 79 -19.87 5.95 9.43
C SER A 79 -20.52 6.75 8.30
N LYS A 80 -20.01 7.96 8.02
CA LYS A 80 -20.50 8.82 6.95
C LYS A 80 -19.99 8.41 5.56
N HIS A 81 -18.87 7.70 5.50
CA HIS A 81 -18.18 7.35 4.25
C HIS A 81 -18.28 5.86 3.92
N PHE A 82 -18.31 5.01 4.95
CA PHE A 82 -18.36 3.57 4.81
C PHE A 82 -19.65 3.00 5.39
N ARG A 83 -20.17 1.97 4.73
CA ARG A 83 -21.26 1.14 5.25
C ARG A 83 -20.71 0.00 6.10
N ASN A 84 -19.48 -0.42 5.80
CA ASN A 84 -18.80 -1.50 6.46
C ASN A 84 -18.09 -1.03 7.75
N PRO A 85 -18.18 -1.80 8.86
CA PRO A 85 -17.71 -1.37 10.17
C PRO A 85 -16.18 -1.47 10.35
N PHE A 86 -15.52 -2.43 9.70
CA PHE A 86 -14.08 -2.64 9.85
C PHE A 86 -13.32 -1.82 8.82
N VAL A 87 -12.88 -0.62 9.22
CA VAL A 87 -12.13 0.30 8.35
C VAL A 87 -10.64 0.23 8.65
N TYR A 88 -9.84 0.02 7.63
CA TYR A 88 -8.38 -0.09 7.68
C TYR A 88 -7.76 1.03 6.84
N GLN A 89 -6.62 1.56 7.26
CA GLN A 89 -5.77 2.38 6.41
C GLN A 89 -4.84 1.46 5.61
N VAL A 90 -4.66 1.79 4.34
CA VAL A 90 -3.75 1.07 3.45
C VAL A 90 -2.75 2.04 2.85
N ASP A 91 -1.48 1.70 2.98
CA ASP A 91 -0.39 2.48 2.46
C ASP A 91 0.33 1.67 1.38
N HIS A 92 0.69 2.33 0.29
CA HIS A 92 1.64 1.76 -0.66
C HIS A 92 3.03 1.81 -0.02
N ASP A 93 3.73 0.68 -0.03
CA ASP A 93 5.09 0.62 0.49
C ASP A 93 6.03 0.55 -0.71
N GLY A 94 6.91 1.53 -0.88
CA GLY A 94 7.86 1.57 -2.00
C GLY A 94 7.29 1.89 -3.40
N GLY A 95 5.99 2.22 -3.55
CA GLY A 95 5.39 2.54 -4.85
C GLY A 95 4.32 3.64 -4.78
N SER A 96 3.20 3.45 -5.49
CA SER A 96 2.03 4.34 -5.49
C SER A 96 0.76 3.57 -5.87
N PHE A 97 -0.41 4.16 -5.64
CA PHE A 97 -1.68 3.66 -6.21
C PHE A 97 -2.06 4.40 -7.50
N GLN A 98 -1.06 4.71 -8.32
CA GLN A 98 -1.24 5.40 -9.59
C GLN A 98 -0.25 4.89 -10.65
N ILE A 99 -0.79 4.50 -11.80
CA ILE A 99 -0.06 4.14 -13.01
C ILE A 99 -0.69 4.83 -14.22
N SER A 100 0.15 5.26 -15.16
CA SER A 100 -0.27 5.81 -16.46
C SER A 100 0.88 5.72 -17.46
N ASP A 101 0.57 5.82 -18.75
CA ASP A 101 1.59 5.86 -19.80
C ASP A 101 2.57 7.03 -19.60
N ARG A 102 2.08 8.17 -19.10
CA ARG A 102 2.95 9.31 -18.77
C ARG A 102 3.96 8.96 -17.67
N ILE A 103 3.56 8.26 -16.62
CA ILE A 103 4.48 7.82 -15.56
C ILE A 103 5.49 6.83 -16.16
N LYS A 104 5.02 5.91 -17.01
CA LYS A 104 5.87 4.93 -17.70
C LYS A 104 6.96 5.58 -18.54
N GLU A 105 6.65 6.68 -19.23
CA GLU A 105 7.62 7.44 -20.02
C GLU A 105 8.62 8.23 -19.16
N ILE A 106 8.15 8.88 -18.09
CA ILE A 106 8.98 9.74 -17.23
C ILE A 106 9.86 8.92 -16.28
N SER A 107 9.28 7.87 -15.68
CA SER A 107 9.92 6.99 -14.73
C SER A 107 9.35 5.57 -14.87
N PRO A 108 9.96 4.74 -15.74
CA PRO A 108 9.55 3.34 -15.90
C PRO A 108 9.55 2.57 -14.57
N GLN A 109 10.49 2.88 -13.68
CA GLN A 109 10.59 2.27 -12.36
C GLN A 109 9.40 2.63 -11.46
N ALA A 110 9.01 3.90 -11.39
CA ALA A 110 7.83 4.29 -10.62
C ALA A 110 6.55 3.64 -11.17
N PHE A 111 6.45 3.46 -12.48
CA PHE A 111 5.36 2.72 -13.11
C PHE A 111 5.32 1.25 -12.66
N LEU A 112 6.47 0.56 -12.69
CA LEU A 112 6.56 -0.84 -12.25
C LEU A 112 6.19 -1.01 -10.77
N LEU A 113 6.71 -0.14 -9.90
CA LEU A 113 6.44 -0.17 -8.46
C LEU A 113 4.97 0.17 -8.16
N GLY A 114 4.39 1.14 -8.86
CA GLY A 114 2.96 1.47 -8.76
C GLY A 114 2.07 0.31 -9.23
N LYS A 115 2.43 -0.31 -10.36
CA LYS A 115 1.70 -1.47 -10.90
C LYS A 115 1.78 -2.65 -9.93
N LYS A 116 2.94 -2.86 -9.30
CA LYS A 116 3.10 -3.86 -8.25
C LYS A 116 2.17 -3.57 -7.06
N CYS A 117 2.21 -2.37 -6.50
CA CYS A 117 1.37 -2.00 -5.35
C CYS A 117 -0.13 -2.18 -5.64
N LEU A 118 -0.59 -1.78 -6.83
CA LEU A 118 -1.98 -1.99 -7.25
C LEU A 118 -2.32 -3.47 -7.44
N THR A 119 -1.41 -4.25 -8.04
CA THR A 119 -1.60 -5.69 -8.21
C THR A 119 -1.71 -6.38 -6.86
N GLU A 120 -0.83 -6.04 -5.91
CA GLU A 120 -0.89 -6.55 -4.55
C GLU A 120 -2.19 -6.13 -3.86
N LEU A 121 -2.69 -4.90 -4.08
CA LEU A 121 -3.94 -4.41 -3.47
C LEU A 121 -5.12 -5.29 -3.86
N PHE A 122 -5.28 -5.51 -5.17
CA PHE A 122 -6.36 -6.34 -5.66
C PHE A 122 -6.16 -7.81 -5.30
N THR A 123 -4.93 -8.30 -5.28
CA THR A 123 -4.59 -9.67 -4.86
C THR A 123 -4.88 -9.90 -3.38
N TYR A 124 -4.59 -8.92 -2.53
CA TYR A 124 -4.93 -8.94 -1.10
C TYR A 124 -6.44 -9.02 -0.89
N LEU A 125 -7.21 -8.16 -1.58
CA LEU A 125 -8.66 -8.20 -1.54
C LEU A 125 -9.19 -9.54 -2.08
N ASP A 126 -8.63 -10.05 -3.17
CA ASP A 126 -9.04 -11.29 -3.82
C ASP A 126 -8.88 -12.53 -2.93
N HIS A 127 -7.81 -12.56 -2.13
CA HIS A 127 -7.53 -13.64 -1.18
C HIS A 127 -8.38 -13.59 0.09
N HIS A 128 -8.82 -12.40 0.50
CA HIS A 128 -9.49 -12.21 1.79
C HIS A 128 -11.01 -12.02 1.69
N LEU A 129 -11.51 -11.63 0.52
CA LEU A 129 -12.95 -11.63 0.24
C LEU A 129 -13.40 -13.02 -0.25
N VAL A 130 -14.55 -13.49 0.23
CA VAL A 130 -15.21 -14.67 -0.33
C VAL A 130 -16.29 -14.27 -1.35
N SER A 131 -16.73 -15.21 -2.18
CA SER A 131 -17.74 -14.91 -3.20
C SER A 131 -19.04 -14.40 -2.58
N GLY A 132 -19.53 -13.25 -3.08
CA GLY A 132 -20.68 -12.53 -2.54
C GLY A 132 -20.33 -11.45 -1.51
N GLU A 133 -19.08 -11.38 -1.03
CA GLU A 133 -18.59 -10.26 -0.21
C GLU A 133 -18.16 -9.08 -1.08
N HIS A 134 -18.05 -7.92 -0.43
CA HIS A 134 -17.53 -6.72 -1.05
C HIS A 134 -16.68 -5.92 -0.07
N ALA A 135 -15.71 -5.19 -0.61
CA ALA A 135 -14.95 -4.18 0.11
C ALA A 135 -15.28 -2.79 -0.43
N GLU A 136 -15.22 -1.80 0.45
CA GLU A 136 -15.36 -0.39 0.11
C GLU A 136 -13.99 0.27 0.20
N LEU A 137 -13.52 0.83 -0.90
CA LEU A 137 -12.27 1.56 -0.97
C LEU A 137 -12.58 3.06 -0.99
N TYR A 138 -11.86 3.84 -0.20
CA TYR A 138 -11.97 5.30 -0.23
C TYR A 138 -10.61 5.96 -0.07
N ALA A 139 -10.38 7.04 -0.82
CA ALA A 139 -9.21 7.88 -0.62
C ALA A 139 -9.63 9.30 -0.24
N CYS A 140 -8.89 9.94 0.66
CA CYS A 140 -9.10 11.36 0.96
C CYS A 140 -7.82 12.06 1.43
N TRP A 141 -7.65 13.31 1.02
CA TRP A 141 -6.66 14.20 1.63
C TRP A 141 -6.97 14.45 3.10
N ALA A 142 -5.91 14.65 3.87
CA ALA A 142 -6.02 15.07 5.24
C ALA A 142 -5.08 16.22 5.59
N HIS A 143 -5.55 17.07 6.50
CA HIS A 143 -4.78 18.13 7.13
C HIS A 143 -4.51 17.78 8.60
N GLY A 144 -3.27 17.47 8.95
CA GLY A 144 -2.93 17.08 10.33
C GLY A 144 -3.62 15.78 10.74
N MET A 145 -4.57 15.86 11.69
CA MET A 145 -5.36 14.74 12.21
C MET A 145 -6.80 14.69 11.66
N GLU A 146 -7.23 15.73 10.93
CA GLU A 146 -8.57 15.82 10.37
C GLU A 146 -8.70 14.90 9.16
N ARG A 147 -9.40 13.78 9.34
CA ARG A 147 -9.75 12.82 8.29
C ARG A 147 -11.23 12.95 7.98
N PHE A 148 -11.65 12.57 6.76
CA PHE A 148 -13.06 12.39 6.41
C PHE A 148 -13.94 13.66 6.43
N GLU A 149 -13.35 14.85 6.40
CA GLU A 149 -14.12 16.11 6.38
C GLU A 149 -14.87 16.32 5.06
N GLU A 150 -14.21 16.02 3.95
CA GLU A 150 -14.79 16.22 2.63
C GLU A 150 -15.64 15.03 2.18
N PRO A 151 -16.84 15.27 1.62
CA PRO A 151 -17.70 14.21 1.14
C PRO A 151 -17.11 13.55 -0.12
N ARG A 152 -17.37 12.26 -0.32
CA ARG A 152 -16.95 11.56 -1.54
C ARG A 152 -17.43 12.26 -2.82
N ASN A 153 -16.62 12.17 -3.88
CA ASN A 153 -16.97 12.68 -5.19
C ASN A 153 -17.72 11.61 -5.99
N ARG A 154 -19.06 11.70 -6.01
CA ARG A 154 -19.92 10.73 -6.70
C ARG A 154 -19.64 10.54 -8.20
N LYS A 155 -18.94 11.48 -8.85
CA LYS A 155 -18.54 11.35 -10.26
C LYS A 155 -17.40 10.36 -10.47
N LEU A 156 -16.65 10.07 -9.41
CA LEU A 156 -15.53 9.13 -9.41
C LEU A 156 -15.94 7.76 -8.86
N ASP A 157 -17.17 7.61 -8.36
CA ASP A 157 -17.68 6.35 -7.81
C ASP A 157 -17.50 5.24 -8.86
N LEU A 158 -16.82 4.16 -8.47
CA LEU A 158 -16.46 3.05 -9.33
C LEU A 158 -16.92 1.74 -8.71
N VAL A 159 -17.34 0.80 -9.55
CA VAL A 159 -17.67 -0.57 -9.11
C VAL A 159 -16.78 -1.52 -9.89
N LEU A 160 -15.99 -2.31 -9.15
CA LEU A 160 -15.09 -3.33 -9.68
C LEU A 160 -15.61 -4.72 -9.29
N ASN A 161 -15.37 -5.70 -10.15
CA ASN A 161 -15.61 -7.11 -9.86
C ASN A 161 -14.29 -7.85 -10.03
N LEU A 162 -13.75 -8.39 -8.93
CA LEU A 162 -12.42 -9.02 -8.92
C LEU A 162 -12.34 -10.24 -9.84
N ASN A 163 -13.45 -10.94 -10.09
CA ASN A 163 -13.46 -12.11 -10.98
C ASN A 163 -13.26 -11.76 -12.45
N THR A 164 -13.53 -10.51 -12.84
CA THR A 164 -13.44 -10.03 -14.23
C THR A 164 -12.50 -8.86 -14.41
N PHE A 165 -11.97 -8.32 -13.30
CA PHE A 165 -11.13 -7.14 -13.33
C PHE A 165 -9.69 -7.52 -13.67
N GLU A 166 -9.15 -6.87 -14.68
CA GLU A 166 -7.74 -6.94 -15.04
C GLU A 166 -7.14 -5.55 -14.91
N LEU A 167 -6.04 -5.44 -14.16
CA LEU A 167 -5.32 -4.18 -14.05
C LEU A 167 -4.61 -3.87 -15.37
N GLY A 168 -5.07 -2.81 -16.05
CA GLY A 168 -4.48 -2.33 -17.29
C GLY A 168 -3.17 -1.55 -17.07
N GLU A 169 -2.85 -0.68 -18.04
CA GLU A 169 -1.68 0.20 -17.97
C GLU A 169 -2.01 1.57 -17.34
N GLU A 170 -3.29 1.87 -17.13
CA GLU A 170 -3.74 3.11 -16.50
C GLU A 170 -4.71 2.82 -15.36
N PHE A 171 -4.38 3.34 -14.18
CA PHE A 171 -5.23 3.28 -13.01
C PHE A 171 -4.77 4.33 -12.00
N GLU A 172 -5.69 5.07 -11.41
CA GLU A 172 -5.39 5.99 -10.33
C GLU A 172 -6.47 5.89 -9.27
N TRP A 173 -6.06 5.61 -8.03
CA TRP A 173 -6.95 5.74 -6.89
C TRP A 173 -6.98 7.21 -6.46
N GLN A 174 -7.99 7.90 -6.96
CA GLN A 174 -8.08 9.36 -6.88
C GLN A 174 -8.63 9.84 -5.53
N ASP A 175 -8.29 11.08 -5.17
CA ASP A 175 -8.88 11.75 -4.01
C ASP A 175 -10.41 11.77 -4.08
N ARG A 176 -11.04 11.50 -2.94
CA ARG A 176 -12.49 11.41 -2.73
C ARG A 176 -13.18 10.37 -3.60
N GLN A 177 -12.42 9.47 -4.23
CA GLN A 177 -12.94 8.36 -4.99
C GLN A 177 -13.41 7.26 -4.04
N TYR A 178 -14.61 6.75 -4.29
CA TYR A 178 -15.18 5.61 -3.58
C TYR A 178 -15.35 4.44 -4.56
N ILE A 179 -14.68 3.32 -4.29
CA ILE A 179 -14.71 2.14 -5.15
C ILE A 179 -15.35 0.98 -4.38
N VAL A 180 -16.38 0.37 -4.94
CA VAL A 180 -16.94 -0.88 -4.41
C VAL A 180 -16.32 -2.04 -5.17
N VAL A 181 -15.61 -2.89 -4.46
CA VAL A 181 -14.94 -4.07 -5.01
C VAL A 181 -15.73 -5.31 -4.62
N ASN A 182 -16.31 -6.00 -5.60
CA ASN A 182 -17.10 -7.22 -5.40
C ASN A 182 -16.28 -8.46 -5.72
N LYS A 183 -16.52 -9.54 -4.97
CA LYS A 183 -15.94 -10.87 -5.17
C LYS A 183 -17.01 -11.91 -5.49
#